data_AF-A0A2V5Q6I6-F1
#
_entry.id   AF-A0A2V5Q6I6-F1
#
_cell.length_a   1.000
_cell.length_b   1.000
_cell.length_c   1.000
_cell.angle_alpha   90.00
_cell.angle_beta   90.00
_cell.angle_gamma   90.00
#
_symmetry.space_group_name_H-M   'P 1'
#
loop_
_entity.id
_entity.type
_entity.pdbx_description
1 polymer ?
#
loop_
_entity_poly.entity_id
_entity_poly.type
_entity_poly.pdbx_seq_one_letter_code
_entity_poly.pdbx_strand_id
1 'polypeptide(L)' 'NIRYQGLRVRKDGSTFEAEVALTVLRCDKGEIRGYSKVTRDITD' A
#
# COMPACT_ATOMS: atom_id res chain seq x y z
N ASN A 1 8.55 4.14 -6.71
CA ASN A 1 7.24 3.46 -6.57
C ASN A 1 7.55 2.01 -6.23
N ILE A 2 7.01 1.50 -5.13
CA ILE A 2 7.26 0.13 -4.63
C ILE A 2 5.95 -0.66 -4.72
N ARG A 3 6.00 -1.90 -5.23
CA ARG A 3 4.85 -2.80 -5.31
C ARG A 3 5.12 -4.10 -4.55
N TYR A 4 4.09 -4.63 -3.93
CA TYR A 4 4.16 -5.87 -3.17
C TYR A 4 2.80 -6.59 -3.16
N GLN A 5 2.81 -7.91 -3.18
CA GLN A 5 1.62 -8.75 -3.02
C GLN A 5 1.74 -9.60 -1.76
N GLY A 6 0.61 -9.80 -1.08
CA GLY A 6 0.55 -10.72 0.06
C GLY A 6 -0.74 -10.61 0.85
N LEU A 7 -0.83 -11.43 1.90
CA LEU A 7 -2.02 -11.52 2.75
C LEU A 7 -2.20 -10.26 3.62
N ARG A 8 -3.44 -9.80 3.70
CA ARG A 8 -3.92 -8.73 4.59
C ARG A 8 -5.07 -9.23 5.43
N VAL A 9 -5.20 -8.68 6.64
CA VAL A 9 -6.24 -9.02 7.59
C VAL A 9 -7.29 -7.92 7.57
N ARG A 10 -8.56 -8.29 7.34
CA ARG A 10 -9.71 -7.37 7.44
C ARG A 10 -10.05 -7.12 8.90
N LYS A 11 -10.89 -6.10 9.17
CA LYS A 11 -11.33 -5.76 10.53
C LYS A 11 -12.04 -6.94 11.23
N ASP A 12 -12.71 -7.79 10.47
CA ASP A 12 -13.39 -9.00 10.96
C ASP A 12 -12.46 -10.19 11.23
N GLY A 13 -11.15 -10.06 10.96
CA GLY A 13 -10.16 -11.11 11.16
C GLY A 13 -9.95 -12.03 9.95
N SER A 14 -10.79 -11.95 8.90
CA SER A 14 -10.58 -12.71 7.66
C SER A 14 -9.33 -12.22 6.91
N THR A 15 -8.69 -13.11 6.17
CA THR A 15 -7.57 -12.76 5.29
C THR A 15 -8.00 -12.60 3.85
N PHE A 16 -7.26 -11.79 3.10
CA PHE A 16 -7.37 -11.68 1.64
C PHE A 16 -6.03 -11.37 1.01
N GLU A 17 -5.88 -11.79 -0.24
CA GLU A 17 -4.72 -11.44 -1.04
C GLU A 17 -4.89 -10.02 -1.60
N ALA A 18 -3.84 -9.20 -1.47
CA ALA A 18 -3.88 -7.82 -1.93
C ALA A 18 -2.58 -7.42 -2.61
N GLU A 19 -2.71 -6.57 -3.64
CA GLU A 19 -1.59 -5.79 -4.17
C GLU A 19 -1.51 -4.44 -3.44
N VAL A 20 -0.31 -4.07 -3.01
CA VAL A 20 -0.02 -2.80 -2.34
C VAL A 20 0.99 -2.01 -3.15
N ALA A 21 0.66 -0.75 -3.46
CA ALA A 21 1.57 0.22 -4.04
C ALA A 21 1.90 1.33 -3.03
N LEU A 22 3.20 1.61 -2.87
CA LEU A 22 3.74 2.68 -2.02
C LEU A 22 4.49 3.72 -2.86
N THR A 23 4.19 4.99 -2.64
CA THR A 23 4.89 6.11 -3.28
C THR A 23 5.36 7.10 -2.23
N VAL A 24 6.67 7.41 -2.24
CA VAL A 24 7.26 8.43 -1.37
C VAL A 24 6.82 9.80 -1.84
N LEU A 25 6.29 10.60 -0.92
CA LEU A 25 5.90 11.98 -1.17
C LEU A 25 7.04 12.90 -0.75
N ARG A 26 7.44 13.82 -1.64
CA ARG A 26 8.51 14.78 -1.41
C ARG A 26 7.98 16.21 -1.48
N CYS A 27 8.58 17.11 -0.71
CA CYS A 27 8.34 18.54 -0.86
C CYS A 27 9.13 19.10 -2.05
N ASP A 28 8.95 20.38 -2.34
CA ASP A 28 9.65 21.08 -3.43
C ASP A 28 11.18 21.12 -3.23
N LYS A 29 11.65 20.97 -1.98
CA LYS A 29 13.08 20.85 -1.64
C LYS A 29 13.62 19.42 -1.76
N GLY A 30 12.78 18.45 -2.14
CA GLY A 30 13.15 17.03 -2.28
C GLY A 30 13.11 16.21 -0.98
N GLU A 31 12.85 16.84 0.17
CA GLU A 31 12.76 16.17 1.47
C GLU A 31 11.52 15.27 1.55
N ILE A 32 11.62 14.16 2.28
CA ILE A 32 10.51 13.21 2.46
C ILE A 32 9.47 13.82 3.40
N ARG A 33 8.23 13.94 2.92
CA ARG A 33 7.07 14.37 3.72
C ARG A 33 6.21 13.21 4.20
N GLY A 34 6.34 12.04 3.57
CA GLY A 34 5.56 10.86 3.90
C GLY A 34 5.46 9.92 2.71
N TYR A 35 4.37 9.15 2.68
CA TYR A 35 4.08 8.21 1.60
C TYR A 35 2.57 8.13 1.36
N SER A 36 2.18 7.84 0.12
CA SER A 36 0.84 7.34 -0.19
C SER A 36 0.87 5.81 -0.26
N LYS A 37 -0.21 5.19 0.24
CA LYS A 37 -0.44 3.75 0.16
C LYS A 37 -1.76 3.49 -0.55
N VAL A 38 -1.73 2.68 -1.60
CA VAL A 38 -2.92 2.13 -2.25
C VAL A 38 -2.91 0.62 -2.04
N THR A 39 -4.04 0.07 -1.57
CA THR A 39 -4.22 -1.37 -1.38
C THR A 39 -5.41 -1.80 -2.25
N ARG A 40 -5.17 -2.72 -3.17
CA ARG A 40 -6.19 -3.30 -4.04
C ARG A 40 -6.41 -4.76 -3.63
N ASP A 41 -7.67 -5.10 -3.35
CA ASP A 41 -8.09 -6.49 -3.21
C ASP A 41 -7.96 -7.20 -4.57
N ILE A 42 -7.35 -8.37 -4.59
CA ILE A 42 -7.11 -9.16 -5.83
C ILE A 42 -7.71 -10.57 -5.73
N THR A 43 -8.61 -10.83 -4.77
CA THR A 43 -9.41 -12.06 -4.79
C THR A 43 -10.46 -12.01 -5.90
N ASP A 44 -10.67 -13.14 -6.59
CA ASP A 44 -11.71 -13.31 -7.62
C ASP A 44 -13.14 -13.25 -7.05
#